data_AF-A0A5J4EB31-F1
#
_entry.id   AF-A0A5J4EB31-F1
#
_cell.length_a   1.000
_cell.length_b   1.000
_cell.length_c   1.000
_cell.angle_alpha   90.00
_cell.angle_beta   90.00
_cell.angle_gamma   90.00
#
_symmetry.space_group_name_H-M   'P 1'
#
loop_
_entity.id
_entity.type
_entity.pdbx_description
1 polymer ?
#
loop_
_entity_poly.entity_id
_entity_poly.type
_entity_poly.pdbx_seq_one_letter_code
_entity_poly.pdbx_strand_id
1 'polypeptide(L)'
;MYYPQLLAKNIAVDPPSNHLITLNKPRVDVVFVLDTTGSMSGLIQTAKEKIWSIATTMASAQPTPEIRIGLVAYRDRGDRYVTKLVDLSSDLDSVYAKLMDFQADGGGDTPESVNKALYDAVHGMSWSQGDQAYQVIFLVGDAPPHMDYNEVRYPAIVADALEKGIVINTIQCGGMSTTVAPWTQIASLGHGNFFQVDQAGGAVAFTTPYDDKIAQLSAQLDDTRLYYGTDEEKERMKSKVAATDKLHASASVASLARRGVFNATVGGRANLLGENELVDAIASGTVELDEIDTEALPAALKPMARAEQKAYVADLASKRDDLQRRIRALSEDRDSFLEKKVEDAGGLKDSLDQQLYEAVKAQAAKAGLEYEEGPSY
;
A
#
# COMPACT_ATOMS: atom_id res chain seq x y z
N MET A 1 59.26 48.24 32.10
CA MET A 1 58.62 47.68 30.89
C MET A 1 57.78 46.51 31.36
N TYR A 2 56.48 46.77 31.61
CA TYR A 2 55.51 45.81 32.13
C TYR A 2 54.83 45.13 30.94
N TYR A 3 54.93 43.80 30.83
CA TYR A 3 54.13 43.01 29.89
C TYR A 3 52.86 42.53 30.61
N PRO A 4 51.65 42.88 30.16
CA PRO A 4 50.42 42.37 30.74
C PRO A 4 50.20 40.89 30.34
N GLN A 5 49.89 40.05 31.34
CA GLN A 5 49.39 38.70 31.12
C GLN A 5 47.97 38.77 30.56
N LEU A 6 47.75 38.23 29.35
CA LEU A 6 46.42 37.95 28.82
C LEU A 6 45.91 36.65 29.45
N LEU A 7 44.97 36.77 30.39
CA LEU A 7 44.16 35.66 30.89
C LEU A 7 43.18 35.23 29.78
N ALA A 8 43.38 34.04 29.21
CA ALA A 8 42.40 33.42 28.33
C ALA A 8 41.15 33.06 29.16
N LYS A 9 40.01 33.70 28.88
CA LYS A 9 38.70 33.21 29.34
C LYS A 9 38.37 31.95 28.54
N ASN A 10 38.33 30.80 29.20
CA ASN A 10 37.69 29.61 28.65
C ASN A 10 36.20 29.90 28.49
N ILE A 11 35.79 30.29 27.28
CA ILE A 11 34.39 30.26 26.87
C ILE A 11 34.14 28.82 26.46
N ALA A 12 33.29 28.11 27.21
CA ALA A 12 32.77 26.82 26.78
C ALA A 12 31.95 27.08 25.50
N VAL A 13 32.44 26.58 24.38
CA VAL A 13 31.66 26.52 23.15
C VAL A 13 30.83 25.26 23.27
N ASP A 14 29.52 25.40 23.45
CA ASP A 14 28.62 24.25 23.38
C ASP A 14 28.81 23.56 22.02
N PRO A 15 28.95 22.23 21.98
CA PRO A 15 29.02 21.52 20.72
C PRO A 15 27.76 21.81 19.90
N PRO A 16 27.87 21.99 18.57
CA PRO A 16 26.72 22.25 17.74
C PRO A 16 25.68 21.15 17.98
N SER A 17 24.47 21.57 18.36
CA SER A 17 23.33 20.69 18.56
C SER A 17 23.22 19.80 17.32
N ASN A 18 23.20 18.48 17.54
CA ASN A 18 22.97 17.50 16.49
C ASN A 18 21.67 17.88 15.77
N HIS A 19 21.79 18.57 14.64
CA HIS A 19 20.75 18.56 13.64
C HIS A 19 20.67 17.12 13.18
N LEU A 20 19.72 16.37 13.73
CA LEU A 20 19.26 15.13 13.16
C LEU A 20 19.03 15.43 11.68
N ILE A 21 19.90 14.92 10.82
CA ILE A 21 19.62 14.83 9.39
C ILE A 21 18.36 13.97 9.34
N THR A 22 17.20 14.60 9.20
CA THR A 22 15.99 13.90 8.76
C THR A 22 16.33 13.37 7.37
N LEU A 23 16.78 12.13 7.32
CA LEU A 23 16.77 11.34 6.09
C LEU A 23 15.32 11.40 5.60
N ASN A 24 15.05 12.23 4.60
CA ASN A 24 13.75 12.25 3.93
C ASN A 24 13.51 10.83 3.41
N LYS A 25 12.61 10.08 4.06
CA LYS A 25 12.17 8.79 3.54
C LYS A 25 11.59 9.03 2.15
N PRO A 26 11.97 8.24 1.13
CA PRO A 26 11.35 8.37 -0.18
C PRO A 26 9.84 8.15 -0.04
N ARG A 27 9.05 8.90 -0.80
CA ARG A 27 7.59 8.78 -0.80
C ARG A 27 7.14 8.02 -2.03
N VAL A 28 6.15 7.16 -1.87
CA VAL A 28 5.53 6.42 -2.97
C VAL A 28 4.03 6.67 -2.91
N ASP A 29 3.49 7.34 -3.92
CA ASP A 29 2.04 7.48 -4.08
C ASP A 29 1.57 6.62 -5.24
N VAL A 30 0.58 5.78 -4.97
CA VAL A 30 0.03 4.84 -5.94
C VAL A 30 -1.47 5.06 -6.02
N VAL A 31 -1.99 5.32 -7.21
CA VAL A 31 -3.44 5.39 -7.44
C VAL A 31 -3.85 4.30 -8.41
N PHE A 32 -4.74 3.41 -7.97
CA PHE A 32 -5.35 2.41 -8.85
C PHE A 32 -6.67 2.94 -9.39
N VAL A 33 -6.75 3.06 -10.71
CA VAL A 33 -7.96 3.47 -11.44
C VAL A 33 -8.61 2.20 -11.95
N LEU A 34 -9.66 1.73 -11.26
CA LEU A 34 -10.27 0.42 -11.47
C LEU A 34 -11.63 0.55 -12.16
N ASP A 35 -11.76 -0.16 -13.28
CA ASP A 35 -13.04 -0.43 -13.92
C ASP A 35 -13.92 -1.33 -13.04
N THR A 36 -15.13 -0.86 -12.77
CA THR A 36 -16.13 -1.55 -11.95
C THR A 36 -17.45 -1.75 -12.68
N THR A 37 -17.41 -1.72 -14.02
CA THR A 37 -18.55 -1.97 -14.92
C THR A 37 -18.92 -3.46 -14.93
N GLY A 38 -20.07 -3.79 -15.53
CA GLY A 38 -20.55 -5.17 -15.60
C GLY A 38 -19.62 -6.14 -16.35
N SER A 39 -18.86 -5.68 -17.36
CA SER A 39 -17.95 -6.51 -18.16
C SER A 39 -16.79 -7.08 -17.34
N MET A 40 -16.38 -6.36 -16.30
CA MET A 40 -15.40 -6.80 -15.31
C MET A 40 -15.89 -7.96 -14.42
N SER A 41 -17.12 -8.45 -14.61
CA SER A 41 -17.62 -9.66 -13.93
C SER A 41 -16.72 -10.85 -14.22
N GLY A 42 -16.23 -11.50 -13.16
CA GLY A 42 -15.26 -12.60 -13.26
C GLY A 42 -13.79 -12.16 -13.34
N LEU A 43 -13.52 -10.89 -13.68
CA LEU A 43 -12.16 -10.32 -13.75
C LEU A 43 -11.84 -9.45 -12.52
N ILE A 44 -12.86 -8.82 -11.94
CA ILE A 44 -12.68 -7.84 -10.87
C ILE A 44 -11.97 -8.42 -9.65
N GLN A 45 -12.20 -9.69 -9.29
CA GLN A 45 -11.51 -10.29 -8.14
C GLN A 45 -10.01 -10.45 -8.42
N THR A 46 -9.64 -10.97 -9.58
CA THR A 46 -8.24 -11.04 -10.03
C THR A 46 -7.62 -9.64 -10.07
N ALA A 47 -8.32 -8.64 -10.58
CA ALA A 47 -7.84 -7.26 -10.58
C ALA A 47 -7.55 -6.75 -9.16
N LYS A 48 -8.44 -7.01 -8.20
CA LYS A 48 -8.24 -6.62 -6.79
C LYS A 48 -7.03 -7.31 -6.15
N GLU A 49 -6.85 -8.61 -6.42
CA GLU A 49 -5.68 -9.35 -5.93
C GLU A 49 -4.37 -8.81 -6.53
N LYS A 50 -4.37 -8.43 -7.81
CA LYS A 50 -3.21 -7.81 -8.47
C LYS A 50 -2.91 -6.43 -7.91
N ILE A 51 -3.92 -5.59 -7.71
CA ILE A 51 -3.79 -4.29 -7.03
C ILE A 51 -3.10 -4.49 -5.67
N TRP A 52 -3.54 -5.47 -4.88
CA TRP A 52 -2.92 -5.77 -3.60
C TRP A 52 -1.47 -6.24 -3.71
N SER A 53 -1.18 -7.13 -4.66
CA SER A 53 0.18 -7.60 -4.89
C SER A 53 1.12 -6.44 -5.21
N ILE A 54 0.74 -5.58 -6.16
CA ILE A 54 1.51 -4.38 -6.57
C ILE A 54 1.75 -3.48 -5.36
N ALA A 55 0.68 -3.18 -4.61
CA ALA A 55 0.74 -2.36 -3.40
C ALA A 55 1.78 -2.87 -2.40
N THR A 56 1.72 -4.17 -2.06
CA THR A 56 2.65 -4.77 -1.10
C THR A 56 4.08 -4.82 -1.62
N THR A 57 4.28 -5.08 -2.91
CA THR A 57 5.61 -5.05 -3.54
C THR A 57 6.20 -3.65 -3.54
N MET A 58 5.42 -2.62 -3.85
CA MET A 58 5.89 -1.23 -3.80
C MET A 58 6.25 -0.80 -2.37
N ALA A 59 5.54 -1.34 -1.38
CA ALA A 59 5.79 -1.06 0.02
C ALA A 59 7.06 -1.73 0.58
N SER A 60 7.61 -2.74 -0.10
CA SER A 60 8.82 -3.47 0.32
C SER A 60 10.14 -2.88 -0.22
N ALA A 61 10.09 -1.75 -0.94
CA ALA A 61 11.27 -1.08 -1.48
C ALA A 61 12.29 -0.67 -0.40
N GLN A 62 13.55 -0.48 -0.80
CA GLN A 62 14.64 0.05 0.02
C GLN A 62 15.20 1.35 -0.58
N PRO A 63 15.55 2.37 0.25
CA PRO A 63 15.20 2.47 1.66
C PRO A 63 13.67 2.49 1.85
N THR A 64 13.19 1.93 2.96
CA THR A 64 11.76 1.74 3.23
C THR A 64 10.95 3.03 2.99
N PRO A 65 10.05 3.06 1.99
CA PRO A 65 9.33 4.26 1.62
C PRO A 65 8.17 4.55 2.56
N GLU A 66 7.75 5.82 2.58
CA GLU A 66 6.40 6.18 3.01
C GLU A 66 5.44 5.96 1.84
N ILE A 67 4.77 4.82 1.82
CA ILE A 67 3.79 4.48 0.78
C ILE A 67 2.38 4.98 1.15
N ARG A 68 1.67 5.53 0.16
CA ARG A 68 0.25 5.88 0.23
C ARG A 68 -0.48 5.34 -0.98
N ILE A 69 -1.68 4.81 -0.77
CA ILE A 69 -2.49 4.21 -1.84
C ILE A 69 -3.85 4.90 -1.92
N GLY A 70 -4.26 5.24 -3.13
CA GLY A 70 -5.58 5.77 -3.47
C GLY A 70 -6.27 4.88 -4.51
N LEU A 71 -7.59 5.03 -4.62
CA LEU A 71 -8.42 4.30 -5.58
C LEU A 71 -9.35 5.26 -6.32
N VAL A 72 -9.47 5.09 -7.62
CA VAL A 72 -10.57 5.65 -8.42
C VAL A 72 -11.32 4.47 -9.03
N ALA A 73 -12.46 4.10 -8.45
CA ALA A 73 -13.37 3.18 -9.10
C ALA A 73 -14.22 3.93 -10.11
N TYR A 74 -14.38 3.41 -11.33
CA TYR A 74 -15.22 4.03 -12.35
C TYR A 74 -16.20 3.05 -12.99
N ARG A 75 -17.29 3.63 -13.52
CA ARG A 75 -18.27 2.99 -14.41
C ARG A 75 -18.58 3.97 -15.55
N ASP A 76 -19.79 3.95 -16.11
CA ASP A 76 -20.18 4.91 -17.14
C ASP A 76 -21.22 5.94 -16.69
N ARG A 77 -21.52 6.88 -17.60
CA ARG A 77 -22.56 7.88 -17.44
C ARG A 77 -23.93 7.22 -17.40
N GLY A 78 -24.74 7.64 -16.42
CA GLY A 78 -26.06 7.06 -16.20
C GLY A 78 -26.06 5.90 -15.20
N ASP A 79 -24.89 5.40 -14.82
CA ASP A 79 -24.76 4.46 -13.70
C ASP A 79 -24.92 5.14 -12.33
N ARG A 80 -24.95 4.31 -11.29
CA ARG A 80 -24.98 4.74 -9.88
C ARG A 80 -23.86 5.74 -9.54
N TYR A 81 -22.72 5.65 -10.22
CA TYR A 81 -21.64 6.62 -10.17
C TYR A 81 -20.81 6.51 -11.44
N VAL A 82 -20.27 7.63 -11.91
CA VAL A 82 -19.23 7.63 -12.95
C VAL A 82 -17.87 7.33 -12.32
N THR A 83 -17.54 8.02 -11.22
CA THR A 83 -16.31 7.79 -10.45
C THR A 83 -16.58 7.80 -8.94
N LYS A 84 -15.77 7.07 -8.19
CA LYS A 84 -15.68 7.09 -6.73
C LYS A 84 -14.22 7.11 -6.32
N LEU A 85 -13.86 8.11 -5.53
CA LEU A 85 -12.51 8.33 -5.06
C LEU A 85 -12.35 7.83 -3.62
N VAL A 86 -11.26 7.10 -3.38
CA VAL A 86 -10.68 6.88 -2.07
C VAL A 86 -9.30 7.54 -2.12
N ASP A 87 -9.13 8.60 -1.33
CA ASP A 87 -7.91 9.41 -1.38
C ASP A 87 -6.67 8.62 -0.88
N LEU A 88 -5.48 9.13 -1.20
CA LEU A 88 -4.19 8.56 -0.84
C LEU A 88 -4.05 8.42 0.68
N SER A 89 -3.87 7.18 1.15
CA SER A 89 -3.70 6.85 2.57
C SER A 89 -2.56 5.86 2.80
N SER A 90 -1.85 6.01 3.92
CA SER A 90 -0.86 5.03 4.41
C SER A 90 -1.51 3.84 5.13
N ASP A 91 -2.83 3.87 5.36
CA ASP A 91 -3.61 2.73 5.86
C ASP A 91 -4.03 1.84 4.69
N LEU A 92 -3.09 1.00 4.26
CA LEU A 92 -3.26 0.07 3.14
C LEU A 92 -4.43 -0.90 3.40
N ASP A 93 -4.60 -1.37 4.63
CA ASP A 93 -5.72 -2.24 5.02
C ASP A 93 -7.07 -1.58 4.78
N SER A 94 -7.22 -0.32 5.19
CA SER A 94 -8.47 0.43 5.01
C SER A 94 -8.77 0.68 3.53
N VAL A 95 -7.76 1.03 2.75
CA VAL A 95 -7.89 1.20 1.30
C VAL A 95 -8.27 -0.13 0.64
N TYR A 96 -7.64 -1.23 1.02
CA TYR A 96 -7.94 -2.55 0.48
C TYR A 96 -9.34 -3.05 0.90
N ALA A 97 -9.78 -2.74 2.13
CA ALA A 97 -11.13 -3.02 2.57
C ALA A 97 -12.17 -2.27 1.73
N LYS A 98 -11.89 -1.02 1.33
CA LYS A 98 -12.73 -0.27 0.38
C LYS A 98 -12.67 -0.86 -1.03
N LEU A 99 -11.50 -1.29 -1.49
CA LEU A 99 -11.37 -2.00 -2.76
C LEU A 99 -12.30 -3.24 -2.80
N MET A 100 -12.39 -3.96 -1.69
CA MET A 100 -13.28 -5.13 -1.57
C MET A 100 -14.77 -4.78 -1.66
N ASP A 101 -15.19 -3.55 -1.35
CA ASP A 101 -16.60 -3.11 -1.51
C ASP A 101 -17.05 -2.98 -2.96
N PHE A 102 -16.12 -2.74 -3.89
CA PHE A 102 -16.51 -2.52 -5.28
C PHE A 102 -16.99 -3.81 -5.95
N GLN A 103 -18.09 -3.72 -6.69
CA GLN A 103 -18.64 -4.83 -7.45
C GLN A 103 -18.83 -4.40 -8.89
N ALA A 104 -18.53 -5.32 -9.81
CA ALA A 104 -18.76 -5.19 -11.24
C ALA A 104 -20.27 -5.08 -11.49
N ASP A 105 -20.72 -3.91 -11.97
CA ASP A 105 -22.13 -3.62 -12.24
C ASP A 105 -22.22 -2.27 -13.00
N GLY A 106 -23.35 -1.97 -13.62
CA GLY A 106 -23.48 -0.84 -14.55
C GLY A 106 -22.78 -1.07 -15.89
N GLY A 107 -22.57 0.02 -16.63
CA GLY A 107 -22.19 0.05 -18.03
C GLY A 107 -23.37 -0.26 -18.93
N GLY A 108 -23.11 -0.89 -20.09
CA GLY A 108 -24.15 -1.32 -21.03
C GLY A 108 -23.79 -1.03 -22.49
N ASP A 109 -22.82 -0.15 -22.68
CA ASP A 109 -22.12 0.10 -23.93
C ASP A 109 -20.61 -0.15 -23.79
N THR A 110 -19.93 -0.17 -24.92
CA THR A 110 -18.48 -0.07 -25.02
C THR A 110 -18.26 1.03 -26.03
N PRO A 111 -17.47 2.08 -25.77
CA PRO A 111 -16.42 2.28 -24.73
C PRO A 111 -16.90 2.53 -23.27
N GLU A 112 -15.98 2.88 -22.36
CA GLU A 112 -16.26 3.21 -20.94
C GLU A 112 -15.62 4.57 -20.52
N SER A 113 -16.01 5.12 -19.36
CA SER A 113 -15.63 6.48 -18.89
C SER A 113 -14.20 6.58 -18.30
N VAL A 114 -13.24 5.95 -18.97
CA VAL A 114 -11.80 5.96 -18.64
C VAL A 114 -11.23 7.39 -18.56
N ASN A 115 -11.64 8.29 -19.46
CA ASN A 115 -11.16 9.67 -19.49
C ASN A 115 -11.53 10.42 -18.20
N LYS A 116 -12.79 10.32 -17.75
CA LYS A 116 -13.22 10.89 -16.47
C LYS A 116 -12.46 10.31 -15.29
N ALA A 117 -12.22 9.00 -15.29
CA ALA A 117 -11.49 8.30 -14.23
C ALA A 117 -10.03 8.74 -14.14
N LEU A 118 -9.32 8.84 -15.27
CA LEU A 118 -7.96 9.37 -15.33
C LEU A 118 -7.91 10.84 -14.91
N TYR A 119 -8.87 11.65 -15.36
CA TYR A 119 -8.94 13.06 -14.96
C TYR A 119 -9.04 13.19 -13.43
N ASP A 120 -9.92 12.40 -12.79
CA ASP A 120 -10.09 12.41 -11.34
C ASP A 120 -8.87 11.87 -10.60
N ALA A 121 -8.17 10.87 -11.14
CA ALA A 121 -6.93 10.37 -10.56
C ALA A 121 -5.83 11.45 -10.57
N VAL A 122 -5.70 12.21 -11.66
CA VAL A 122 -4.67 13.24 -11.83
C VAL A 122 -5.00 14.53 -11.06
N HIS A 123 -6.28 14.87 -10.92
CA HIS A 123 -6.71 16.18 -10.39
C HIS A 123 -7.43 16.12 -9.03
N GLY A 124 -7.99 14.98 -8.66
CA GLY A 124 -8.82 14.82 -7.46
C GLY A 124 -8.13 14.16 -6.28
N MET A 125 -6.89 13.67 -6.45
CA MET A 125 -6.12 12.98 -5.41
C MET A 125 -5.13 13.91 -4.72
N SER A 126 -4.89 13.68 -3.42
CA SER A 126 -3.95 14.43 -2.58
C SER A 126 -2.50 13.98 -2.77
N TRP A 127 -2.01 14.07 -4.01
CA TRP A 127 -0.66 13.73 -4.41
C TRP A 127 0.40 14.48 -3.58
N SER A 128 1.49 13.80 -3.25
CA SER A 128 2.64 14.38 -2.57
C SER A 128 3.17 15.57 -3.35
N GLN A 129 3.66 16.57 -2.63
CA GLN A 129 4.31 17.75 -3.20
C GLN A 129 5.82 17.63 -2.94
N GLY A 130 6.65 17.72 -3.98
CA GLY A 130 8.12 17.77 -3.86
C GLY A 130 8.88 16.74 -4.70
N ASP A 131 10.17 17.01 -4.93
CA ASP A 131 11.01 16.33 -5.94
C ASP A 131 11.45 14.89 -5.60
N GLN A 132 11.00 14.32 -4.47
CA GLN A 132 11.42 12.99 -3.97
C GLN A 132 10.25 12.00 -3.78
N ALA A 133 9.15 12.18 -4.52
CA ALA A 133 8.03 11.25 -4.54
C ALA A 133 7.99 10.46 -5.86
N TYR A 134 7.95 9.13 -5.78
CA TYR A 134 7.56 8.30 -6.91
C TYR A 134 6.03 8.25 -6.97
N GLN A 135 5.44 8.84 -8.02
CA GLN A 135 4.00 8.95 -8.20
C GLN A 135 3.56 8.14 -9.42
N VAL A 136 2.62 7.23 -9.23
CA VAL A 136 2.20 6.33 -10.31
C VAL A 136 0.70 6.02 -10.26
N ILE A 137 0.09 6.00 -11.45
CA ILE A 137 -1.26 5.52 -11.69
C ILE A 137 -1.18 4.14 -12.36
N PHE A 138 -2.01 3.21 -11.89
CA PHE A 138 -2.31 1.96 -12.59
C PHE A 138 -3.77 1.98 -13.04
N LEU A 139 -4.01 2.14 -14.35
CA LEU A 139 -5.33 1.97 -14.96
C LEU A 139 -5.60 0.48 -15.17
N VAL A 140 -6.69 -0.04 -14.62
CA VAL A 140 -7.05 -1.46 -14.61
C VAL A 140 -8.50 -1.63 -15.08
N GLY A 141 -8.76 -2.51 -16.05
CA GLY A 141 -10.07 -2.61 -16.71
C GLY A 141 -10.01 -3.29 -18.07
N ASP A 142 -11.14 -3.46 -18.74
CA ASP A 142 -11.22 -4.28 -19.97
C ASP A 142 -11.65 -3.53 -21.25
N ALA A 143 -12.11 -2.28 -21.14
CA ALA A 143 -12.69 -1.50 -22.24
C ALA A 143 -11.90 -0.23 -22.64
N PRO A 144 -12.02 0.24 -23.90
CA PRO A 144 -11.39 1.50 -24.35
C PRO A 144 -12.09 2.74 -23.75
N PRO A 145 -11.45 3.92 -23.82
CA PRO A 145 -12.06 5.18 -23.42
C PRO A 145 -13.15 5.66 -24.40
N HIS A 146 -14.24 6.25 -23.89
CA HIS A 146 -15.14 7.08 -24.68
C HIS A 146 -14.41 8.29 -25.26
N MET A 147 -14.47 8.48 -26.57
CA MET A 147 -13.85 9.63 -27.27
C MET A 147 -14.86 10.62 -27.83
N ASP A 148 -16.15 10.27 -27.79
CA ASP A 148 -17.30 11.03 -28.25
C ASP A 148 -17.93 11.89 -27.15
N TYR A 149 -17.65 11.59 -25.89
CA TYR A 149 -18.05 12.42 -24.75
C TYR A 149 -17.38 13.80 -24.78
N ASN A 150 -18.17 14.83 -24.46
CA ASN A 150 -17.69 16.20 -24.31
C ASN A 150 -16.96 16.38 -22.97
N GLU A 151 -15.74 15.88 -22.89
CA GLU A 151 -14.85 15.96 -21.73
C GLU A 151 -13.38 16.01 -22.16
N VAL A 152 -12.47 16.24 -21.20
CA VAL A 152 -11.04 16.22 -21.47
C VAL A 152 -10.63 14.80 -21.85
N ARG A 153 -9.91 14.65 -22.97
CA ARG A 153 -9.48 13.35 -23.48
C ARG A 153 -8.09 12.99 -22.95
N TYR A 154 -7.80 11.69 -22.86
CA TYR A 154 -6.57 11.17 -22.27
C TYR A 154 -5.28 11.83 -22.77
N PRO A 155 -5.09 12.27 -24.04
CA PRO A 155 -3.82 12.90 -24.41
C PRO A 155 -3.50 14.16 -23.60
N ALA A 156 -4.51 14.98 -23.31
CA ALA A 156 -4.36 16.17 -22.47
C ALA A 156 -4.20 15.80 -20.99
N ILE A 157 -5.01 14.85 -20.50
CA ILE A 157 -4.95 14.39 -19.10
C ILE A 157 -3.57 13.80 -18.77
N VAL A 158 -3.01 13.02 -19.70
CA VAL A 158 -1.69 12.40 -19.55
C VAL A 158 -0.59 13.47 -19.59
N ALA A 159 -0.74 14.52 -20.39
CA ALA A 159 0.18 15.66 -20.36
C ALA A 159 0.16 16.35 -18.98
N ASP A 160 -1.02 16.61 -18.42
CA ASP A 160 -1.15 17.18 -17.06
C ASP A 160 -0.53 16.26 -15.99
N ALA A 161 -0.67 14.94 -16.15
CA ALA A 161 -0.06 13.95 -15.26
C ALA A 161 1.47 14.02 -15.31
N LEU A 162 2.05 14.12 -16.50
CA LEU A 162 3.50 14.24 -16.68
C LEU A 162 4.07 15.54 -16.11
N GLU A 163 3.37 16.66 -16.26
CA GLU A 163 3.76 17.94 -15.63
C GLU A 163 3.83 17.82 -14.10
N LYS A 164 3.01 16.94 -13.52
CA LYS A 164 3.01 16.60 -12.09
C LYS A 164 3.96 15.46 -11.70
N GLY A 165 4.74 14.93 -12.64
CA GLY A 165 5.65 13.81 -12.40
C GLY A 165 4.96 12.46 -12.18
N ILE A 166 3.70 12.32 -12.57
CA ILE A 166 2.91 11.09 -12.38
C ILE A 166 3.10 10.17 -13.59
N VAL A 167 3.63 8.97 -13.34
CA VAL A 167 3.72 7.89 -14.35
C VAL A 167 2.37 7.20 -14.50
N ILE A 168 1.99 6.81 -15.72
CA ILE A 168 0.73 6.07 -15.95
C ILE A 168 1.04 4.72 -16.59
N ASN A 169 0.78 3.64 -15.84
CA ASN A 169 0.78 2.27 -16.33
C ASN A 169 -0.66 1.83 -16.63
N THR A 170 -0.84 0.90 -17.57
CA THR A 170 -2.15 0.34 -17.92
C THR A 170 -2.12 -1.18 -17.86
N ILE A 171 -3.15 -1.79 -17.26
CA ILE A 171 -3.27 -3.24 -17.05
C ILE A 171 -4.62 -3.67 -17.63
N GLN A 172 -4.62 -4.05 -18.90
CA GLN A 172 -5.83 -4.53 -19.55
C GLN A 172 -6.22 -5.90 -18.99
N CYS A 173 -7.45 -6.02 -18.48
CA CYS A 173 -8.07 -7.29 -18.15
C CYS A 173 -8.78 -7.86 -19.39
N GLY A 174 -8.60 -9.15 -19.65
CA GLY A 174 -9.19 -9.80 -20.81
C GLY A 174 -8.54 -9.43 -22.15
N GLY A 175 -9.27 -9.69 -23.23
CA GLY A 175 -8.73 -9.74 -24.59
C GLY A 175 -9.34 -8.77 -25.60
N MET A 176 -10.07 -7.73 -25.15
CA MET A 176 -10.73 -6.81 -26.07
C MET A 176 -9.71 -6.06 -26.94
N SER A 177 -9.70 -6.34 -28.24
CA SER A 177 -8.67 -5.84 -29.16
C SER A 177 -8.73 -4.32 -29.36
N THR A 178 -9.91 -3.72 -29.24
CA THR A 178 -10.13 -2.26 -29.33
C THR A 178 -9.54 -1.50 -28.15
N THR A 179 -9.26 -2.17 -27.03
CA THR A 179 -8.65 -1.59 -25.82
C THR A 179 -7.13 -1.44 -25.97
N VAL A 180 -6.48 -2.37 -26.68
CA VAL A 180 -5.00 -2.47 -26.75
C VAL A 180 -4.36 -1.17 -27.24
N ALA A 181 -4.81 -0.64 -28.38
CA ALA A 181 -4.23 0.56 -28.98
C ALA A 181 -4.34 1.82 -28.09
N PRO A 182 -5.53 2.23 -27.63
CA PRO A 182 -5.63 3.41 -26.76
C PRO A 182 -4.91 3.23 -25.42
N TRP A 183 -4.89 2.04 -24.83
CA TRP A 183 -4.22 1.81 -23.55
C TRP A 183 -2.70 1.79 -23.68
N THR A 184 -2.17 1.19 -24.75
CA THR A 184 -0.74 1.29 -25.10
C THR A 184 -0.34 2.76 -25.30
N GLN A 185 -1.19 3.56 -25.95
CA GLN A 185 -0.93 4.99 -26.13
C GLN A 185 -0.96 5.75 -24.81
N ILE A 186 -1.93 5.50 -23.93
CA ILE A 186 -1.99 6.11 -22.58
C ILE A 186 -0.71 5.81 -21.80
N ALA A 187 -0.29 4.53 -21.76
CA ALA A 187 0.92 4.14 -21.05
C ALA A 187 2.17 4.78 -21.65
N SER A 188 2.32 4.74 -22.97
CA SER A 188 3.48 5.31 -23.66
C SER A 188 3.58 6.82 -23.45
N LEU A 189 2.47 7.54 -23.58
CA LEU A 189 2.42 8.98 -23.31
C LEU A 189 2.70 9.27 -21.82
N GLY A 190 2.26 8.42 -20.90
CA GLY A 190 2.47 8.59 -19.45
C GLY A 190 3.79 8.07 -18.92
N HIS A 191 4.78 7.80 -19.80
CA HIS A 191 6.08 7.22 -19.45
C HIS A 191 6.00 5.88 -18.68
N GLY A 192 4.88 5.16 -18.83
CA GLY A 192 4.65 3.86 -18.22
C GLY A 192 4.64 2.72 -19.23
N ASN A 193 4.09 1.59 -18.79
CA ASN A 193 4.03 0.35 -19.54
C ASN A 193 2.58 -0.13 -19.68
N PHE A 194 2.32 -0.83 -20.78
CA PHE A 194 1.08 -1.55 -21.01
C PHE A 194 1.28 -3.02 -20.65
N PHE A 195 0.33 -3.55 -19.90
CA PHE A 195 0.28 -4.94 -19.48
C PHE A 195 -1.09 -5.53 -19.83
N GLN A 196 -1.14 -6.85 -20.01
CA GLN A 196 -2.38 -7.57 -20.27
C GLN A 196 -2.50 -8.79 -19.35
N VAL A 197 -3.67 -8.94 -18.74
CA VAL A 197 -4.07 -10.10 -17.92
C VAL A 197 -5.11 -10.88 -18.72
N ASP A 198 -4.85 -12.16 -19.00
CA ASP A 198 -5.82 -13.04 -19.65
C ASP A 198 -7.10 -13.22 -18.80
N GLN A 199 -8.23 -13.55 -19.45
CA GLN A 199 -9.52 -13.86 -18.83
C GLN A 199 -9.46 -15.01 -17.82
N ALA A 200 -8.55 -15.97 -17.98
CA ALA A 200 -8.32 -17.02 -16.99
C ALA A 200 -7.57 -16.53 -15.73
N GLY A 201 -7.20 -15.24 -15.68
CA GLY A 201 -6.37 -14.67 -14.63
C GLY A 201 -5.00 -15.33 -14.66
N GLY A 202 -4.16 -14.96 -15.63
CA GLY A 202 -2.81 -15.51 -15.89
C GLY A 202 -1.80 -15.48 -14.73
N ALA A 203 -2.24 -15.26 -13.49
CA ALA A 203 -1.56 -15.74 -12.32
C ALA A 203 -1.68 -17.27 -12.28
N VAL A 204 -0.57 -17.97 -12.42
CA VAL A 204 -0.45 -19.19 -11.63
C VAL A 204 -0.43 -18.71 -10.18
N ALA A 205 -1.61 -18.63 -9.56
CA ALA A 205 -1.71 -18.37 -8.13
C ALA A 205 -1.13 -19.61 -7.45
N PHE A 206 0.17 -19.62 -7.22
CA PHE A 206 0.81 -20.67 -6.44
C PHE A 206 0.37 -20.48 -5.01
N THR A 207 -0.72 -21.15 -4.64
CA THR A 207 -1.03 -21.37 -3.23
C THR A 207 0.13 -22.11 -2.61
N THR A 208 0.71 -21.57 -1.55
CA THR A 208 1.82 -22.21 -0.85
C THR A 208 1.29 -23.00 0.35
N PRO A 209 1.97 -24.07 0.77
CA PRO A 209 1.62 -24.76 2.01
C PRO A 209 1.83 -23.89 3.27
N TYR A 210 2.43 -22.71 3.13
CA TYR A 210 2.73 -21.78 4.21
C TYR A 210 1.67 -20.69 4.38
N ASP A 211 0.89 -20.39 3.33
CA ASP A 211 -0.03 -19.25 3.29
C ASP A 211 -1.06 -19.31 4.43
N ASP A 212 -1.68 -20.47 4.66
CA ASP A 212 -2.64 -20.67 5.74
C ASP A 212 -2.03 -20.34 7.11
N LYS A 213 -0.78 -20.77 7.33
CA LYS A 213 -0.12 -20.56 8.61
C LYS A 213 0.27 -19.11 8.80
N ILE A 214 0.79 -18.46 7.77
CA ILE A 214 1.12 -17.04 7.80
C ILE A 214 -0.14 -16.22 8.02
N ALA A 215 -1.25 -16.51 7.34
CA ALA A 215 -2.53 -15.82 7.53
C ALA A 215 -3.04 -15.96 8.98
N GLN A 216 -2.96 -17.15 9.58
CA GLN A 216 -3.30 -17.36 10.99
C GLN A 216 -2.42 -16.54 11.95
N LEU A 217 -1.11 -16.49 11.70
CA LEU A 217 -0.19 -15.69 12.52
C LEU A 217 -0.43 -14.19 12.31
N SER A 218 -0.78 -13.77 11.10
CA SER A 218 -1.15 -12.39 10.80
C SER A 218 -2.38 -11.97 11.59
N ALA A 219 -3.41 -12.80 11.69
CA ALA A 219 -4.58 -12.52 12.52
C ALA A 219 -4.19 -12.40 14.01
N GLN A 220 -3.34 -13.31 14.51
CA GLN A 220 -2.83 -13.20 15.89
C GLN A 220 -1.96 -11.96 16.13
N LEU A 221 -1.27 -11.47 15.09
CA LEU A 221 -0.46 -10.25 15.14
C LEU A 221 -1.38 -9.04 15.27
N ASP A 222 -2.48 -9.02 14.53
CA ASP A 222 -3.52 -7.99 14.62
C ASP A 222 -4.14 -7.91 16.03
N ASP A 223 -4.34 -9.06 16.69
CA ASP A 223 -4.87 -9.15 18.05
C ASP A 223 -3.93 -8.57 19.12
N THR A 224 -2.68 -8.28 18.78
CA THR A 224 -1.74 -7.65 19.74
C THR A 224 -1.92 -6.14 19.85
N ARG A 225 -2.75 -5.53 19.01
CA ARG A 225 -2.92 -4.06 18.95
C ARG A 225 -3.81 -3.58 20.06
N LEU A 226 -3.41 -2.48 20.69
CA LEU A 226 -4.13 -1.92 21.82
C LEU A 226 -4.12 -0.39 21.73
N TYR A 227 -5.29 0.24 21.57
CA TYR A 227 -5.37 1.67 21.26
C TYR A 227 -5.71 2.52 22.48
N TYR A 228 -4.93 3.59 22.70
CA TYR A 228 -5.14 4.58 23.75
C TYR A 228 -5.49 5.95 23.17
N GLY A 229 -5.90 6.88 24.04
CA GLY A 229 -6.20 8.27 23.68
C GLY A 229 -7.66 8.64 23.89
N THR A 230 -8.05 9.75 23.27
CA THR A 230 -9.42 10.28 23.31
C THR A 230 -10.43 9.31 22.70
N ASP A 231 -11.71 9.50 23.01
CA ASP A 231 -12.77 8.66 22.44
C ASP A 231 -12.84 8.76 20.91
N GLU A 232 -12.53 9.93 20.33
CA GLU A 232 -12.47 10.13 18.89
C GLU A 232 -11.31 9.33 18.25
N GLU A 233 -10.12 9.37 18.84
CA GLU A 233 -8.96 8.59 18.39
C GLU A 233 -9.22 7.09 18.45
N LYS A 234 -9.79 6.63 19.56
CA LYS A 234 -10.17 5.21 19.72
C LYS A 234 -11.22 4.80 18.69
N GLU A 235 -12.17 5.67 18.35
CA GLU A 235 -13.18 5.38 17.31
C GLU A 235 -12.56 5.29 15.90
N ARG A 236 -11.58 6.16 15.58
CA ARG A 236 -10.80 6.00 14.34
C ARG A 236 -10.11 4.64 14.28
N MET A 237 -9.53 4.20 15.39
CA MET A 237 -8.86 2.90 15.45
C MET A 237 -9.83 1.71 15.45
N LYS A 238 -11.05 1.85 15.96
CA LYS A 238 -12.10 0.85 15.72
C LYS A 238 -12.43 0.70 14.24
N SER A 239 -12.46 1.80 13.48
CA SER A 239 -12.68 1.73 12.03
C SER A 239 -11.55 0.98 11.32
N LYS A 240 -10.30 1.17 11.75
CA LYS A 240 -9.15 0.39 11.28
C LYS A 240 -9.28 -1.10 11.61
N VAL A 241 -9.64 -1.43 12.85
CA VAL A 241 -9.86 -2.83 13.26
C VAL A 241 -10.97 -3.47 12.42
N ALA A 242 -12.10 -2.78 12.22
CA ALA A 242 -13.19 -3.26 11.38
C ALA A 242 -12.77 -3.46 9.91
N ALA A 243 -11.88 -2.61 9.39
CA ALA A 243 -11.29 -2.81 8.06
C ALA A 243 -10.43 -4.09 8.02
N THR A 244 -9.57 -4.31 9.01
CA THR A 244 -8.78 -5.55 9.13
C THR A 244 -9.69 -6.79 9.24
N ASP A 245 -10.74 -6.76 10.06
CA ASP A 245 -11.69 -7.87 10.23
C ASP A 245 -12.39 -8.22 8.91
N LYS A 246 -12.75 -7.19 8.14
CA LYS A 246 -13.33 -7.37 6.81
C LYS A 246 -12.35 -8.03 5.85
N LEU A 247 -11.06 -7.67 5.89
CA LEU A 247 -10.05 -8.33 5.08
C LEU A 247 -9.94 -9.81 5.43
N HIS A 248 -9.91 -10.15 6.72
CA HIS A 248 -9.92 -11.55 7.17
C HIS A 248 -11.13 -12.33 6.63
N ALA A 249 -12.28 -11.67 6.48
CA ALA A 249 -13.51 -12.31 6.00
C ALA A 249 -13.62 -12.41 4.46
N SER A 250 -12.92 -11.55 3.70
CA SER A 250 -13.17 -11.39 2.25
C SER A 250 -11.95 -11.57 1.35
N ALA A 251 -10.73 -11.43 1.85
CA ALA A 251 -9.52 -11.60 1.07
C ALA A 251 -9.12 -13.08 0.93
N SER A 252 -8.41 -13.42 -0.13
CA SER A 252 -7.83 -14.76 -0.31
C SER A 252 -6.73 -15.04 0.72
N VAL A 253 -6.52 -16.32 1.05
CA VAL A 253 -5.48 -16.76 2.01
C VAL A 253 -4.10 -16.25 1.59
N ALA A 254 -3.76 -16.34 0.29
CA ALA A 254 -2.50 -15.82 -0.23
C ALA A 254 -2.36 -14.29 -0.03
N SER A 255 -3.45 -13.54 -0.17
CA SER A 255 -3.47 -12.09 0.09
C SER A 255 -3.27 -11.77 1.58
N LEU A 256 -3.90 -12.55 2.47
CA LEU A 256 -3.71 -12.44 3.92
C LEU A 256 -2.29 -12.84 4.34
N ALA A 257 -1.70 -13.84 3.70
CA ALA A 257 -0.32 -14.24 3.92
C ALA A 257 0.66 -13.10 3.53
N ARG A 258 0.51 -12.54 2.31
CA ARG A 258 1.30 -11.37 1.87
C ARG A 258 1.16 -10.18 2.81
N ARG A 259 -0.08 -9.90 3.28
CA ARG A 259 -0.33 -8.87 4.29
C ARG A 259 0.45 -9.14 5.57
N GLY A 260 0.41 -10.37 6.08
CA GLY A 260 1.13 -10.78 7.28
C GLY A 260 2.64 -10.57 7.15
N VAL A 261 3.21 -11.00 6.03
CA VAL A 261 4.64 -10.78 5.71
C VAL A 261 4.95 -9.28 5.72
N PHE A 262 4.18 -8.47 5.00
CA PHE A 262 4.37 -7.03 4.95
C PHE A 262 4.30 -6.38 6.34
N ASN A 263 3.25 -6.67 7.11
CA ASN A 263 3.05 -6.11 8.47
C ASN A 263 4.11 -6.57 9.48
N ALA A 264 4.84 -7.66 9.20
CA ALA A 264 5.99 -8.09 9.99
C ALA A 264 7.30 -7.34 9.66
N THR A 265 7.30 -6.48 8.63
CA THR A 265 8.45 -5.65 8.25
C THR A 265 8.41 -4.25 8.89
N VAL A 266 9.53 -3.53 8.80
CA VAL A 266 9.60 -2.11 9.21
C VAL A 266 8.67 -1.23 8.35
N GLY A 267 8.54 -1.52 7.05
CA GLY A 267 7.65 -0.77 6.15
C GLY A 267 6.17 -0.98 6.43
N GLY A 268 5.79 -2.19 6.88
CA GLY A 268 4.41 -2.48 7.25
C GLY A 268 4.01 -2.05 8.66
N ARG A 269 4.94 -1.54 9.47
CA ARG A 269 4.65 -1.12 10.85
C ARG A 269 3.52 -0.09 10.94
N ALA A 270 3.55 0.94 10.10
CA ALA A 270 2.51 1.97 10.07
C ALA A 270 1.15 1.39 9.68
N ASN A 271 1.12 0.49 8.69
CA ASN A 271 -0.10 -0.20 8.27
C ASN A 271 -0.64 -1.13 9.37
N LEU A 272 0.22 -1.87 10.06
CA LEU A 272 -0.19 -2.75 11.16
C LEU A 272 -0.80 -1.96 12.31
N LEU A 273 -0.04 -0.98 12.82
CA LEU A 273 -0.31 -0.36 14.11
C LEU A 273 -1.30 0.79 14.04
N GLY A 274 -1.31 1.58 12.97
CA GLY A 274 -2.12 2.82 12.94
C GLY A 274 -1.65 3.86 13.96
N GLU A 275 -2.58 4.70 14.42
CA GLU A 275 -2.32 5.78 15.38
C GLU A 275 -2.53 5.31 16.82
N ASN A 276 -1.79 5.89 17.77
CA ASN A 276 -1.96 5.67 19.21
C ASN A 276 -2.03 4.19 19.64
N GLU A 277 -1.15 3.37 19.06
CA GLU A 277 -0.99 1.98 19.49
C GLU A 277 -0.09 1.93 20.74
N LEU A 278 -0.67 1.50 21.86
CA LEU A 278 -0.12 1.61 23.21
C LEU A 278 1.14 0.76 23.41
N VAL A 279 1.12 -0.49 22.92
CA VAL A 279 2.24 -1.41 23.12
C VAL A 279 3.49 -0.86 22.43
N ASP A 280 3.32 -0.31 21.23
CA ASP A 280 4.38 0.31 20.46
C ASP A 280 4.83 1.66 21.03
N ALA A 281 3.88 2.48 21.50
CA ALA A 281 4.18 3.76 22.13
C ALA A 281 5.03 3.59 23.40
N ILE A 282 4.76 2.55 24.20
CA ILE A 282 5.56 2.20 25.38
C ILE A 282 6.92 1.60 24.96
N ALA A 283 6.94 0.66 24.01
CA ALA A 283 8.18 0.04 23.55
C ALA A 283 9.16 1.04 22.92
N SER A 284 8.64 2.08 22.27
CA SER A 284 9.42 3.17 21.67
C SER A 284 9.79 4.29 22.65
N GLY A 285 9.24 4.28 23.88
CA GLY A 285 9.39 5.37 24.85
C GLY A 285 8.67 6.66 24.43
N THR A 286 7.73 6.59 23.49
CA THR A 286 6.89 7.72 23.10
C THR A 286 5.96 8.13 24.24
N VAL A 287 5.48 7.14 25.01
CA VAL A 287 4.61 7.37 26.17
C VAL A 287 4.98 6.41 27.30
N GLU A 288 4.99 6.94 28.52
CA GLU A 288 5.06 6.13 29.74
C GLU A 288 3.65 5.75 30.19
N LEU A 289 3.39 4.45 30.41
CA LEU A 289 2.06 3.98 30.84
C LEU A 289 1.56 4.70 32.11
N ASP A 290 2.50 5.08 32.99
CA ASP A 290 2.19 5.77 34.24
C ASP A 290 1.63 7.19 34.05
N GLU A 291 1.87 7.80 32.89
CA GLU A 291 1.43 9.15 32.53
C GLU A 291 0.11 9.17 31.76
N ILE A 292 -0.42 8.01 31.36
CA ILE A 292 -1.70 7.91 30.66
C ILE A 292 -2.86 7.94 31.66
N ASP A 293 -3.78 8.88 31.46
CA ASP A 293 -5.03 8.97 32.19
C ASP A 293 -5.87 7.70 32.05
N THR A 294 -6.55 7.29 33.13
CA THR A 294 -7.37 6.07 33.14
C THR A 294 -8.46 6.08 32.06
N GLU A 295 -8.99 7.25 31.71
CA GLU A 295 -10.00 7.35 30.64
C GLU A 295 -9.46 7.16 29.23
N ALA A 296 -8.19 7.55 29.03
CA ALA A 296 -7.47 7.34 27.78
C ALA A 296 -6.98 5.90 27.62
N LEU A 297 -6.98 5.09 28.70
CA LEU A 297 -6.59 3.69 28.61
C LEU A 297 -7.58 2.87 27.75
N PRO A 298 -7.06 1.88 27.02
CA PRO A 298 -7.87 0.85 26.37
C PRO A 298 -8.78 0.12 27.38
N ALA A 299 -9.97 -0.28 26.93
CA ALA A 299 -10.98 -0.91 27.79
C ALA A 299 -10.46 -2.16 28.51
N ALA A 300 -9.59 -2.95 27.87
CA ALA A 300 -8.98 -4.14 28.45
C ALA A 300 -8.10 -3.84 29.68
N LEU A 301 -7.48 -2.65 29.76
CA LEU A 301 -6.57 -2.28 30.84
C LEU A 301 -7.26 -1.54 32.00
N LYS A 302 -8.38 -0.86 31.75
CA LYS A 302 -9.10 -0.09 32.78
C LYS A 302 -9.39 -0.87 34.08
N PRO A 303 -9.80 -2.16 34.05
CA PRO A 303 -10.08 -2.89 35.29
C PRO A 303 -8.84 -3.46 35.99
N MET A 304 -7.65 -3.42 35.37
CA MET A 304 -6.43 -4.04 35.87
C MET A 304 -5.67 -3.10 36.83
N ALA A 305 -4.97 -3.66 37.81
CA ALA A 305 -4.03 -2.88 38.63
C ALA A 305 -2.82 -2.43 37.79
N ARG A 306 -2.13 -1.34 38.17
CA ARG A 306 -1.03 -0.78 37.37
C ARG A 306 0.10 -1.79 37.05
N ALA A 307 0.43 -2.65 38.01
CA ALA A 307 1.42 -3.72 37.79
C ALA A 307 0.92 -4.76 36.77
N GLU A 308 -0.36 -5.11 36.80
CA GLU A 308 -1.00 -6.02 35.84
C GLU A 308 -1.09 -5.39 34.46
N GLN A 309 -1.41 -4.09 34.36
CA GLN A 309 -1.40 -3.36 33.09
C GLN A 309 -0.01 -3.42 32.43
N LYS A 310 1.05 -3.13 33.20
CA LYS A 310 2.44 -3.21 32.72
C LYS A 310 2.79 -4.62 32.25
N ALA A 311 2.44 -5.64 33.03
CA ALA A 311 2.68 -7.04 32.67
C ALA A 311 1.94 -7.45 31.40
N TYR A 312 0.68 -7.03 31.25
CA TYR A 312 -0.13 -7.32 30.07
C TYR A 312 0.43 -6.68 28.79
N VAL A 313 0.81 -5.40 28.86
CA VAL A 313 1.45 -4.72 27.72
C VAL A 313 2.77 -5.38 27.35
N ALA A 314 3.59 -5.75 28.33
CA ALA A 314 4.86 -6.45 28.09
C ALA A 314 4.66 -7.84 27.45
N ASP A 315 3.64 -8.58 27.87
CA ASP A 315 3.27 -9.87 27.27
C ASP A 315 2.84 -9.69 25.79
N LEU A 316 2.01 -8.68 25.50
CA LEU A 316 1.62 -8.36 24.13
C LEU A 316 2.83 -7.97 23.26
N ALA A 317 3.77 -7.19 23.78
CA ALA A 317 5.00 -6.84 23.08
C ALA A 317 5.83 -8.09 22.75
N SER A 318 6.07 -8.96 23.74
CA SER A 318 6.80 -10.22 23.55
C SER A 318 6.10 -11.14 22.54
N LYS A 319 4.77 -11.23 22.61
CA LYS A 319 3.96 -12.00 21.67
C LYS A 319 4.06 -11.44 20.24
N ARG A 320 4.00 -10.11 20.08
CA ARG A 320 4.15 -9.44 18.79
C ARG A 320 5.50 -9.75 18.16
N ASP A 321 6.58 -9.63 18.92
CA ASP A 321 7.93 -9.94 18.46
C ASP A 321 8.07 -11.41 18.03
N ASP A 322 7.48 -12.35 18.79
CA ASP A 322 7.45 -13.77 18.42
C ASP A 322 6.70 -14.04 17.11
N LEU A 323 5.50 -13.45 16.98
CA LEU A 323 4.68 -13.59 15.78
C LEU A 323 5.39 -13.04 14.54
N GLN A 324 6.00 -11.86 14.65
CA GLN A 324 6.77 -11.26 13.55
C GLN A 324 7.97 -12.14 13.15
N ARG A 325 8.72 -12.69 14.11
CA ARG A 325 9.82 -13.62 13.81
C ARG A 325 9.33 -14.88 13.09
N ARG A 326 8.21 -15.46 13.53
CA ARG A 326 7.65 -16.68 12.95
C ARG A 326 7.07 -16.44 11.55
N ILE A 327 6.43 -15.30 11.33
CA ILE A 327 5.98 -14.86 10.01
C ILE A 327 7.18 -14.71 9.07
N ARG A 328 8.26 -14.05 9.51
CA ARG A 328 9.48 -13.89 8.69
C ARG A 328 10.08 -15.25 8.31
N ALA A 329 10.24 -16.16 9.26
CA ALA A 329 10.77 -17.50 8.98
C ALA A 329 9.91 -18.27 7.97
N LEU A 330 8.58 -18.23 8.12
CA LEU A 330 7.67 -18.86 7.15
C LEU A 330 7.67 -18.13 5.79
N SER A 331 7.95 -16.83 5.75
CA SER A 331 8.11 -16.09 4.50
C SER A 331 9.33 -16.57 3.74
N GLU A 332 10.46 -16.80 4.40
CA GLU A 332 11.68 -17.33 3.76
C GLU A 332 11.43 -18.72 3.15
N ASP A 333 10.71 -19.59 3.88
CA ASP A 333 10.28 -20.89 3.37
C ASP A 333 9.29 -20.78 2.20
N ARG A 334 8.33 -19.85 2.32
CA ARG A 334 7.35 -19.54 1.27
C ARG A 334 8.07 -19.12 0.00
N ASP A 335 8.99 -18.16 0.10
CA ASP A 335 9.69 -17.58 -1.04
C ASP A 335 10.57 -18.63 -1.74
N SER A 336 11.30 -19.43 -0.96
CA SER A 336 12.09 -20.56 -1.48
C SER A 336 11.24 -21.60 -2.21
N PHE A 337 10.03 -21.90 -1.70
CA PHE A 337 9.11 -22.84 -2.35
C PHE A 337 8.61 -22.30 -3.69
N LEU A 338 8.34 -21.00 -3.75
CA LEU A 338 7.82 -20.34 -4.94
C LEU A 338 8.87 -20.19 -6.02
N GLU A 339 10.09 -19.79 -5.66
CA GLU A 339 11.24 -19.80 -6.57
C GLU A 339 11.40 -21.17 -7.23
N LYS A 340 11.37 -22.24 -6.44
CA LYS A 340 11.44 -23.60 -6.97
C LYS A 340 10.26 -23.96 -7.87
N LYS A 341 9.03 -23.57 -7.51
CA LYS A 341 7.85 -23.81 -8.35
C LYS A 341 7.92 -23.08 -9.68
N VAL A 342 8.44 -21.86 -9.66
CA VAL A 342 8.69 -21.05 -10.85
C VAL A 342 9.74 -21.71 -11.73
N GLU A 343 10.86 -22.16 -11.17
CA GLU A 343 11.90 -22.90 -11.89
C GLU A 343 11.35 -24.20 -12.51
N ASP A 344 10.62 -25.00 -11.73
CA ASP A 344 10.01 -26.26 -12.18
C ASP A 344 9.00 -26.05 -13.31
N ALA A 345 8.34 -24.89 -13.35
CA ALA A 345 7.41 -24.48 -14.41
C ALA A 345 8.11 -23.96 -15.69
N GLY A 346 9.45 -23.99 -15.75
CA GLY A 346 10.24 -23.50 -16.88
C GLY A 346 10.63 -22.01 -16.76
N GLY A 347 10.48 -21.44 -15.57
CA GLY A 347 10.66 -20.02 -15.29
C GLY A 347 9.43 -19.17 -15.64
N LEU A 348 9.40 -17.96 -15.09
CA LEU A 348 8.31 -16.99 -15.27
C LEU A 348 8.82 -15.65 -15.81
N LYS A 349 9.91 -15.65 -16.59
CA LYS A 349 10.48 -14.42 -17.16
C LYS A 349 9.45 -13.56 -17.91
N ASP A 350 8.42 -14.20 -18.46
CA ASP A 350 7.34 -13.54 -19.19
C ASP A 350 6.02 -13.44 -18.41
N SER A 351 6.02 -13.75 -17.10
CA SER A 351 4.82 -13.58 -16.28
C SER A 351 4.50 -12.12 -16.04
N LEU A 352 3.21 -11.84 -15.93
CA LEU A 352 2.71 -10.49 -15.71
C LEU A 352 3.29 -9.84 -14.44
N ASP A 353 3.35 -10.58 -13.32
CA ASP A 353 3.83 -9.97 -12.07
C ASP A 353 5.33 -9.63 -12.17
N GLN A 354 6.10 -10.35 -12.99
CA GLN A 354 7.54 -10.09 -13.16
C GLN A 354 7.69 -8.84 -14.01
N GLN A 355 6.96 -8.76 -15.11
CA GLN A 355 6.96 -7.58 -15.97
C GLN A 355 6.56 -6.33 -15.19
N LEU A 356 5.55 -6.47 -14.33
CA LEU A 356 5.05 -5.39 -13.50
C LEU A 356 6.06 -4.98 -12.42
N TYR A 357 6.69 -5.94 -11.76
CA TYR A 357 7.79 -5.69 -10.84
C TYR A 357 8.97 -5.00 -11.50
N GLU A 358 9.45 -5.50 -12.64
CA GLU A 358 10.59 -4.90 -13.36
C GLU A 358 10.26 -3.47 -13.82
N ALA A 359 9.04 -3.23 -14.27
CA ALA A 359 8.56 -1.90 -14.61
C ALA A 359 8.54 -0.97 -13.39
N VAL A 360 7.96 -1.41 -12.27
CA VAL A 360 7.94 -0.65 -11.01
C VAL A 360 9.35 -0.35 -10.53
N LYS A 361 10.25 -1.35 -10.57
CA LYS A 361 11.65 -1.24 -10.18
C LYS A 361 12.37 -0.20 -11.05
N ALA A 362 12.24 -0.29 -12.37
CA ALA A 362 12.86 0.66 -13.29
C ALA A 362 12.31 2.09 -13.15
N GLN A 363 11.02 2.23 -12.87
CA GLN A 363 10.36 3.51 -12.66
C GLN A 363 10.78 4.15 -11.33
N ALA A 364 10.73 3.39 -10.23
CA ALA A 364 11.08 3.91 -8.90
C ALA A 364 12.58 4.15 -8.72
N ALA A 365 13.45 3.43 -9.44
CA ALA A 365 14.90 3.69 -9.43
C ALA A 365 15.22 5.14 -9.83
N LYS A 366 14.41 5.76 -10.69
CA LYS A 366 14.54 7.19 -11.05
C LYS A 366 14.26 8.12 -9.86
N ALA A 367 13.50 7.66 -8.88
CA ALA A 367 13.21 8.35 -7.63
C ALA A 367 14.14 7.93 -6.47
N GLY A 368 15.19 7.14 -6.74
CA GLY A 368 16.15 6.68 -5.73
C GLY A 368 15.67 5.51 -4.87
N LEU A 369 14.68 4.75 -5.35
CA LEU A 369 14.18 3.53 -4.69
C LEU A 369 14.77 2.28 -5.36
N GLU A 370 15.26 1.37 -4.52
CA GLU A 370 15.82 0.08 -4.90
C GLU A 370 14.89 -1.05 -4.46
N TYR A 371 14.83 -2.12 -5.25
CA TYR A 371 14.13 -3.35 -4.88
C TYR A 371 15.13 -4.49 -4.99
N GLU A 372 15.45 -5.12 -3.85
CA GLU A 372 16.49 -6.15 -3.74
C GLU A 372 16.06 -7.48 -4.36
N GLU A 373 14.80 -7.88 -4.15
CA GLU A 373 14.25 -9.16 -4.63
C GLU A 373 12.95 -8.96 -5.42
N GLY A 374 12.76 -9.80 -6.45
CA GLY A 374 11.54 -9.87 -7.27
C GLY A 374 10.33 -10.35 -6.47
N PRO A 375 9.10 -10.31 -7.03
CA PRO A 375 7.94 -10.91 -6.39
C PRO A 375 8.22 -12.39 -6.15
N SER A 376 8.27 -12.78 -4.88
CA SER A 376 8.21 -14.17 -4.45
C SER A 376 6.78 -14.66 -4.65
N TYR A 377 6.53 -15.29 -5.80
CA TYR A 377 5.23 -15.63 -6.37
C TYR A 377 4.29 -16.41 -5.49
#